data_AF-A0A6J6CVF6-F1
#
_entry.id   AF-A0A6J6CVF6-F1
#
_cell.length_a   1.000
_cell.length_b   1.000
_cell.length_c   1.000
_cell.angle_alpha   90.00
_cell.angle_beta   90.00
_cell.angle_gamma   90.00
#
_symmetry.space_group_name_H-M   'P 1'
#
loop_
_entity.id
_entity.type
_entity.pdbx_description
1 polymer ?
#
loop_
_entity_poly.entity_id
_entity_poly.type
_entity_poly.pdbx_seq_one_letter_code
_entity_poly.pdbx_strand_id
1 'polypeptide(L)'
;MHPNISVDGMEADTIEAIRVGVDAERLWRNIDQFQELAEQAGNGMTLSFCLMPMNWREVLPFLAEADRRQLNCNVIFVNQPQQYDLLRVPREELIEILAELSSVEMNLTGDAPRSCHAEVLDRIRSHLENPVDLVVSSVLMTSRPIDREAQSELRAMLVEEFACEPMLVEAEDGIVSSVEVPDWASWLGASEFVGGQLDLLDKLIEKSCGPITNRWIVSPMHGVVVLAIEVTTEAGLRQLRVYRLVDAESGRQRVYVVDAAQWGNAS
;
A
#
# COMPACT_ATOMS: atom_id res chain seq x y z
N MET A 1 -17.11 -12.66 15.90
CA MET A 1 -16.98 -11.52 14.95
C MET A 1 -16.14 -10.49 15.66
N HIS A 2 -15.05 -10.02 15.06
CA HIS A 2 -14.16 -9.01 15.65
C HIS A 2 -14.33 -7.71 14.86
N PRO A 3 -15.19 -6.78 15.31
CA PRO A 3 -15.46 -5.56 14.55
C PRO A 3 -14.20 -4.71 14.46
N ASN A 4 -14.02 -4.07 13.30
CA ASN A 4 -13.04 -3.00 13.11
C ASN A 4 -13.80 -1.74 12.72
N ILE A 5 -13.71 -0.70 13.54
CA ILE A 5 -14.42 0.56 13.36
C ILE A 5 -13.41 1.65 13.03
N SER A 6 -13.54 2.23 11.85
CA SER A 6 -12.75 3.39 11.45
C SER A 6 -13.37 4.67 12.02
N VAL A 7 -12.57 5.46 12.72
CA VAL A 7 -13.00 6.69 13.40
C VAL A 7 -12.54 7.92 12.61
N ASP A 8 -11.27 7.93 12.17
CA ASP A 8 -10.61 8.95 11.33
C ASP A 8 -10.64 10.40 11.84
N GLY A 9 -11.07 10.60 13.08
CA GLY A 9 -11.07 11.86 13.81
C GLY A 9 -11.41 11.59 15.28
N MET A 10 -11.15 12.57 16.12
CA MET A 10 -11.40 12.59 17.55
C MET A 10 -12.33 13.75 17.93
N GLU A 11 -12.22 14.87 17.21
CA GLU A 11 -13.12 16.01 17.32
C GLU A 11 -14.33 15.86 16.39
N ALA A 12 -15.49 16.39 16.80
CA ALA A 12 -16.73 16.28 16.04
C ALA A 12 -16.58 16.87 14.63
N ASP A 13 -16.01 18.08 14.52
CA ASP A 13 -15.81 18.77 13.24
C ASP A 13 -14.95 17.92 12.28
N THR A 14 -13.91 17.26 12.77
CA THR A 14 -13.02 16.40 11.97
C THR A 14 -13.72 15.12 11.53
N ILE A 15 -14.41 14.44 12.46
CA ILE A 15 -15.16 13.21 12.18
C ILE A 15 -16.22 13.48 11.10
N GLU A 16 -17.02 14.52 11.27
CA GLU A 16 -18.15 14.83 10.40
C GLU A 16 -17.72 15.36 9.03
N ALA A 17 -16.57 16.04 8.97
CA ALA A 17 -15.96 16.46 7.70
C ALA A 17 -15.43 15.27 6.89
N ILE A 18 -14.81 14.28 7.54
CA ILE A 18 -14.22 13.11 6.85
C ILE A 18 -15.29 12.05 6.55
N ARG A 19 -16.16 11.75 7.51
CA ARG A 19 -17.17 10.70 7.42
C ARG A 19 -18.56 11.29 7.18
N VAL A 20 -18.79 11.70 5.93
CA VAL A 20 -20.05 12.34 5.52
C VAL A 20 -21.27 11.53 5.96
N GLY A 21 -22.16 12.17 6.71
CA GLY A 21 -23.40 11.56 7.24
C GLY A 21 -23.25 10.85 8.58
N VAL A 22 -22.04 10.84 9.17
CA VAL A 22 -21.82 10.45 10.56
C VAL A 22 -22.18 11.62 11.49
N ASP A 23 -22.73 11.28 12.65
CA ASP A 23 -22.90 12.17 13.79
C ASP A 23 -21.88 11.72 14.85
N ALA A 24 -20.99 12.61 15.28
CA ALA A 24 -19.84 12.23 16.09
C ALA A 24 -20.25 11.66 17.46
N GLU A 25 -21.26 12.24 18.10
CA GLU A 25 -21.77 11.76 19.39
C GLU A 25 -22.35 10.35 19.27
N ARG A 26 -23.13 10.11 18.21
CA ARG A 26 -23.71 8.80 17.92
C ARG A 26 -22.64 7.78 17.55
N LEU A 27 -21.58 8.17 16.85
CA LEU A 27 -20.45 7.27 16.56
C LEU A 27 -19.84 6.73 17.85
N TRP A 28 -19.45 7.61 18.78
CA TRP A 28 -18.83 7.19 20.03
C TRP A 28 -19.78 6.38 20.91
N ARG A 29 -21.06 6.75 20.97
CA ARG A 29 -22.09 5.94 21.66
C ARG A 29 -22.23 4.54 21.06
N ASN A 30 -22.14 4.41 19.73
CA ASN A 30 -22.18 3.11 19.08
C ASN A 30 -20.91 2.30 19.35
N ILE A 31 -19.74 2.96 19.38
CA ILE A 31 -18.46 2.31 19.74
C ILE A 31 -18.56 1.72 21.16
N ASP A 32 -19.11 2.45 22.12
CA ASP A 32 -19.34 1.95 23.48
C ASP A 32 -20.22 0.68 23.46
N GLN A 33 -21.34 0.72 22.73
CA GLN A 33 -22.24 -0.44 22.60
C GLN A 33 -21.57 -1.63 21.90
N PHE A 34 -20.80 -1.41 20.83
CA PHE A 34 -20.10 -2.47 20.13
C PHE A 34 -19.00 -3.10 20.97
N GLN A 35 -18.29 -2.30 21.76
CA GLN A 35 -17.30 -2.80 22.70
C GLN A 35 -17.96 -3.72 23.74
N GLU A 36 -19.03 -3.27 24.40
CA GLU A 36 -19.77 -4.07 25.39
C GLU A 36 -20.26 -5.41 24.79
N LEU A 37 -20.80 -5.38 23.57
CA LEU A 37 -21.29 -6.57 22.88
C LEU A 37 -20.14 -7.52 22.49
N ALA A 38 -19.00 -6.99 22.05
CA ALA A 38 -17.84 -7.78 21.72
C ALA A 38 -17.29 -8.50 22.97
N GLU A 39 -17.18 -7.77 24.08
CA GLU A 39 -16.71 -8.30 25.38
C GLU A 39 -17.66 -9.39 25.92
N GLN A 40 -18.97 -9.17 25.86
CA GLN A 40 -19.97 -10.19 26.25
C GLN A 40 -19.87 -11.47 25.40
N ALA A 41 -19.46 -11.34 24.14
CA ALA A 41 -19.22 -12.46 23.23
C ALA A 41 -17.82 -13.08 23.38
N GLY A 42 -16.99 -12.62 24.32
CA GLY A 42 -15.62 -13.07 24.51
C GLY A 42 -14.67 -12.69 23.37
N ASN A 43 -15.01 -11.67 22.58
CA ASN A 43 -14.18 -11.14 21.50
C ASN A 43 -13.68 -9.72 21.85
N GLY A 44 -12.71 -9.23 21.08
CA GLY A 44 -12.28 -7.84 21.12
C GLY A 44 -12.88 -7.00 19.99
N MET A 45 -12.42 -5.76 19.92
CA MET A 45 -12.69 -4.83 18.82
C MET A 45 -11.39 -4.11 18.45
N THR A 46 -11.32 -3.62 17.22
CA THR A 46 -10.24 -2.76 16.75
C THR A 46 -10.79 -1.39 16.36
N LEU A 47 -10.09 -0.33 16.72
CA LEU A 47 -10.31 1.01 16.16
C LEU A 47 -9.28 1.30 15.07
N SER A 48 -9.69 1.89 13.95
CA SER A 48 -8.79 2.29 12.88
C SER A 48 -8.81 3.81 12.66
N PHE A 49 -7.67 4.36 12.26
CA PHE A 49 -7.50 5.78 11.97
C PHE A 49 -6.77 5.97 10.64
N CYS A 50 -7.45 6.50 9.64
CA CYS A 50 -6.86 6.91 8.37
C CYS A 50 -6.12 8.24 8.57
N LEU A 51 -4.79 8.19 8.58
CA LEU A 51 -3.92 9.33 8.80
C LEU A 51 -3.75 10.14 7.50
N MET A 52 -4.10 11.42 7.57
CA MET A 52 -4.15 12.39 6.46
C MET A 52 -3.61 13.76 6.92
N PRO A 53 -3.26 14.68 5.98
CA PRO A 53 -2.86 16.05 6.32
C PRO A 53 -3.85 16.81 7.21
N MET A 54 -5.15 16.57 7.05
CA MET A 54 -6.17 17.31 7.78
C MET A 54 -6.42 16.84 9.22
N ASN A 55 -5.98 15.63 9.58
CA ASN A 55 -6.31 15.02 10.88
C ASN A 55 -5.10 14.50 11.67
N TRP A 56 -3.86 14.73 11.20
CA TRP A 56 -2.67 14.17 11.84
C TRP A 56 -2.50 14.59 13.31
N ARG A 57 -2.97 15.78 13.69
CA ARG A 57 -2.93 16.27 15.09
C ARG A 57 -3.75 15.41 16.04
N GLU A 58 -4.71 14.65 15.52
CA GLU A 58 -5.64 13.83 16.30
C GLU A 58 -5.17 12.38 16.43
N VAL A 59 -4.05 11.99 15.79
CA VAL A 59 -3.51 10.63 15.89
C VAL A 59 -3.06 10.27 17.31
N LEU A 60 -2.45 11.21 18.05
CA LEU A 60 -2.02 10.94 19.43
C LEU A 60 -3.21 10.83 20.40
N PRO A 61 -4.22 11.74 20.37
CA PRO A 61 -5.47 11.53 21.09
C PRO A 61 -6.18 10.21 20.76
N PHE A 62 -6.17 9.79 19.48
CA PHE A 62 -6.71 8.51 19.06
C PHE A 62 -6.00 7.32 19.71
N LEU A 63 -4.66 7.32 19.73
CA LEU A 63 -3.88 6.26 20.37
C LEU A 63 -4.09 6.23 21.89
N ALA A 64 -4.21 7.39 22.54
CA ALA A 64 -4.56 7.48 23.95
C ALA A 64 -5.95 6.92 24.24
N GLU A 65 -6.93 7.18 23.36
CA GLU A 65 -8.29 6.66 23.53
C GLU A 65 -8.35 5.14 23.34
N ALA A 66 -7.65 4.59 22.35
CA ALA A 66 -7.52 3.15 22.17
C ALA A 66 -6.88 2.48 23.40
N ASP A 67 -5.84 3.09 23.96
CA ASP A 67 -5.17 2.61 25.19
C ASP A 67 -6.09 2.64 26.40
N ARG A 68 -6.79 3.77 26.61
CA ARG A 68 -7.76 3.95 27.70
C ARG A 68 -8.87 2.89 27.66
N ARG A 69 -9.31 2.51 26.47
CA ARG A 69 -10.34 1.49 26.24
C ARG A 69 -9.78 0.06 26.25
N GLN A 70 -8.46 -0.10 26.31
CA GLN A 70 -7.77 -1.40 26.19
C GLN A 70 -8.10 -2.13 24.89
N LEU A 71 -8.27 -1.38 23.80
CA LEU A 71 -8.60 -1.93 22.48
C LEU A 71 -7.36 -2.07 21.60
N ASN A 72 -7.44 -2.97 20.62
CA ASN A 72 -6.50 -2.94 19.51
C ASN A 72 -6.74 -1.69 18.66
N CYS A 73 -5.69 -1.18 18.03
CA CYS A 73 -5.80 -0.07 17.09
C CYS A 73 -4.93 -0.28 15.86
N ASN A 74 -5.25 0.47 14.80
CA ASN A 74 -4.45 0.55 13.59
C ASN A 74 -4.41 2.00 13.07
N VAL A 75 -3.24 2.45 12.62
CA VAL A 75 -3.08 3.74 11.94
C VAL A 75 -2.69 3.47 10.48
N ILE A 76 -3.52 3.95 9.57
CA ILE A 76 -3.39 3.71 8.13
C ILE A 76 -3.02 5.02 7.46
N PHE A 77 -1.79 5.15 6.97
CA PHE A 77 -1.44 6.29 6.11
C PHE A 77 -2.24 6.20 4.82
N VAL A 78 -3.08 7.20 4.58
CA VAL A 78 -3.75 7.36 3.30
C VAL A 78 -2.69 7.72 2.27
N ASN A 79 -2.77 7.11 1.09
CA ASN A 79 -1.86 7.39 -0.02
C ASN A 79 -2.60 7.75 -1.32
N GLN A 80 -3.94 7.69 -1.31
CA GLN A 80 -4.81 8.20 -2.37
C GLN A 80 -6.19 8.61 -1.83
N PRO A 81 -6.85 9.58 -2.49
CA PRO A 81 -6.30 10.52 -3.48
C PRO A 81 -5.08 11.29 -2.98
N GLN A 82 -4.17 11.71 -3.88
CA GLN A 82 -2.86 12.28 -3.52
C GLN A 82 -2.94 13.45 -2.53
N GLN A 83 -3.99 14.27 -2.59
CA GLN A 83 -4.19 15.39 -1.66
C GLN A 83 -4.41 14.96 -0.20
N TYR A 84 -4.69 13.70 0.06
CA TYR A 84 -4.85 13.13 1.40
C TYR A 84 -3.63 12.33 1.86
N ASP A 85 -2.57 12.27 1.06
CA ASP A 85 -1.33 11.59 1.44
C ASP A 85 -0.48 12.49 2.34
N LEU A 86 -0.41 12.15 3.64
CA LEU A 86 0.37 12.91 4.62
C LEU A 86 1.85 13.01 4.22
N LEU A 87 2.40 11.98 3.59
CA LEU A 87 3.82 11.97 3.23
C LEU A 87 4.13 12.90 2.05
N ARG A 88 3.11 13.40 1.34
CA ARG A 88 3.28 14.28 0.18
C ARG A 88 3.10 15.76 0.48
N VAL A 89 2.85 16.12 1.73
CA VAL A 89 2.95 17.52 2.15
C VAL A 89 4.37 18.03 1.92
N PRO A 90 4.59 19.36 1.78
CA PRO A 90 5.92 19.92 1.66
C PRO A 90 6.88 19.38 2.73
N ARG A 91 8.12 19.09 2.35
CA ARG A 91 9.11 18.46 3.23
C ARG A 91 9.27 19.22 4.55
N GLU A 92 9.25 20.55 4.49
CA GLU A 92 9.35 21.43 5.65
C GLU A 92 8.17 21.22 6.60
N GLU A 93 6.95 21.10 6.06
CA GLU A 93 5.74 20.80 6.83
C GLU A 93 5.82 19.40 7.46
N LEU A 94 6.33 18.40 6.72
CA LEU A 94 6.49 17.04 7.25
C LEU A 94 7.54 16.96 8.39
N ILE A 95 8.60 17.78 8.33
CA ILE A 95 9.57 17.93 9.42
C ILE A 95 8.88 18.53 10.67
N GLU A 96 8.04 19.54 10.49
CA GLU A 96 7.28 20.14 11.59
C GLU A 96 6.31 19.14 12.22
N ILE A 97 5.59 18.37 11.39
CA ILE A 97 4.69 17.30 11.83
C ILE A 97 5.46 16.26 12.66
N LEU A 98 6.60 15.78 12.16
CA LEU A 98 7.42 14.81 12.90
C LEU A 98 7.90 15.37 14.23
N ALA A 99 8.35 16.63 14.25
CA ALA A 99 8.83 17.29 15.47
C ALA A 99 7.71 17.40 16.50
N GLU A 100 6.50 17.79 16.09
CA GLU A 100 5.36 17.91 16.99
C GLU A 100 4.95 16.56 17.55
N LEU A 101 4.76 15.56 16.69
CA LEU A 101 4.40 14.20 17.12
C LEU A 101 5.46 13.57 18.04
N SER A 102 6.75 13.84 17.78
CA SER A 102 7.85 13.33 18.60
C SER A 102 8.04 14.08 19.93
N SER A 103 7.49 15.29 20.05
CA SER A 103 7.65 16.13 21.26
C SER A 103 6.75 15.69 22.42
N VAL A 104 5.69 14.93 22.11
CA VAL A 104 4.71 14.47 23.10
C VAL A 104 5.14 13.12 23.66
N GLU A 105 5.44 13.08 24.94
CA GLU A 105 5.70 11.82 25.65
C GLU A 105 4.38 11.08 25.91
N MET A 106 4.20 9.96 25.23
CA MET A 106 3.00 9.12 25.31
C MET A 106 3.19 7.98 26.33
N ASN A 107 2.47 8.02 27.44
CA ASN A 107 2.49 6.98 28.48
C ASN A 107 1.50 5.83 28.20
N LEU A 108 1.64 5.18 27.05
CA LEU A 108 0.73 4.12 26.58
C LEU A 108 1.04 2.77 27.23
N THR A 109 0.00 2.07 27.70
CA THR A 109 0.11 0.80 28.44
C THR A 109 -0.14 -0.46 27.60
N GLY A 110 -0.90 -0.36 26.52
CA GLY A 110 -1.18 -1.41 25.55
C GLY A 110 -0.13 -1.53 24.46
N ASP A 111 0.08 -2.75 23.98
CA ASP A 111 1.06 -3.04 22.93
C ASP A 111 0.66 -2.40 21.59
N ALA A 112 -0.61 -2.52 21.18
CA ALA A 112 -1.06 -2.01 19.88
C ALA A 112 -0.92 -0.48 19.74
N PRO A 113 -1.36 0.35 20.71
CA PRO A 113 -1.13 1.80 20.64
C PRO A 113 0.35 2.19 20.63
N ARG A 114 1.20 1.51 21.42
CA ARG A 114 2.65 1.74 21.40
C ARG A 114 3.28 1.42 20.05
N SER A 115 2.93 0.27 19.47
CA SER A 115 3.43 -0.13 18.16
C SER A 115 2.97 0.87 17.08
N CYS A 116 1.70 1.25 17.07
CA CYS A 116 1.19 2.26 16.13
C CYS A 116 1.89 3.61 16.29
N HIS A 117 2.14 4.06 17.52
CA HIS A 117 2.88 5.29 17.78
C HIS A 117 4.29 5.24 17.17
N ALA A 118 5.02 4.15 17.45
CA ALA A 118 6.36 3.96 16.92
C ALA A 118 6.36 3.89 15.39
N GLU A 119 5.42 3.15 14.79
CA GLU A 119 5.28 3.01 13.33
C GLU A 119 4.97 4.33 12.63
N VAL A 120 4.11 5.18 13.20
CA VAL A 120 3.81 6.52 12.65
C VAL A 120 5.08 7.37 12.59
N LEU A 121 5.81 7.46 13.70
CA LEU A 121 7.04 8.26 13.78
C LEU A 121 8.13 7.70 12.85
N ASP A 122 8.30 6.38 12.85
CA ASP A 122 9.32 5.71 12.04
C ASP A 122 9.05 5.84 10.54
N ARG A 123 7.78 5.75 10.13
CA ARG A 123 7.38 5.92 8.74
C ARG A 123 7.63 7.34 8.23
N ILE A 124 7.29 8.36 9.02
CA ILE A 124 7.58 9.76 8.66
C ILE A 124 9.10 10.01 8.62
N ARG A 125 9.84 9.54 9.65
CA ARG A 125 11.31 9.68 9.70
C ARG A 125 11.98 9.01 8.52
N SER A 126 11.60 7.76 8.24
CA SER A 126 12.14 6.98 7.11
C SER A 126 11.89 7.69 5.78
N HIS A 127 10.70 8.26 5.59
CA HIS A 127 10.37 9.04 4.39
C HIS A 127 11.16 10.36 4.31
N LEU A 128 11.50 10.99 5.44
CA LEU A 128 12.35 12.18 5.43
C LEU A 128 13.83 11.86 5.14
N GLU A 129 14.35 10.77 5.70
CA GLU A 129 15.75 10.34 5.53
C GLU A 129 16.02 9.76 4.16
N ASN A 130 15.10 8.90 3.71
CA ASN A 130 15.06 8.34 2.39
C ASN A 130 13.75 8.84 1.79
N PRO A 131 13.74 10.02 1.11
CA PRO A 131 12.59 10.51 0.35
C PRO A 131 12.30 9.53 -0.78
N VAL A 132 11.67 8.44 -0.37
CA VAL A 132 11.10 7.39 -1.18
C VAL A 132 9.62 7.60 -0.98
N ASP A 133 8.98 8.11 -2.01
CA ASP A 133 7.54 8.15 -2.09
C ASP A 133 6.99 6.72 -1.94
N LEU A 134 6.38 6.47 -0.77
CA LEU A 134 5.46 5.39 -0.41
C LEU A 134 5.95 4.11 0.29
N VAL A 135 5.12 3.79 1.29
CA VAL A 135 4.93 2.50 1.95
C VAL A 135 3.65 1.82 1.42
N VAL A 136 3.75 0.50 1.33
CA VAL A 136 2.90 -0.53 0.71
C VAL A 136 1.53 -0.76 1.40
N SER A 137 0.46 -1.04 0.64
CA SER A 137 -0.53 -2.10 0.92
C SER A 137 -1.68 -2.17 -0.10
N SER A 138 -2.05 -3.41 -0.44
CA SER A 138 -3.24 -3.93 -1.16
C SER A 138 -3.30 -3.81 -2.69
N VAL A 139 -3.02 -4.96 -3.32
CA VAL A 139 -3.35 -5.31 -4.71
C VAL A 139 -4.87 -5.43 -4.84
N LEU A 140 -5.41 -4.93 -5.95
CA LEU A 140 -6.81 -5.09 -6.32
C LEU A 140 -7.14 -6.59 -6.46
N MET A 141 -7.81 -7.18 -5.45
CA MET A 141 -8.57 -8.41 -5.70
C MET A 141 -9.79 -8.00 -6.52
N THR A 142 -9.73 -8.14 -7.85
CA THR A 142 -10.99 -8.27 -8.57
C THR A 142 -11.64 -9.56 -8.08
N SER A 143 -12.85 -9.47 -7.54
CA SER A 143 -13.67 -10.62 -7.15
C SER A 143 -14.24 -11.36 -8.37
N ARG A 144 -13.57 -11.26 -9.53
CA ARG A 144 -13.95 -11.95 -10.77
C ARG A 144 -12.91 -13.04 -11.04
N PRO A 145 -13.35 -14.25 -11.42
CA PRO A 145 -12.43 -15.26 -11.93
C PRO A 145 -11.60 -14.67 -13.07
N ILE A 146 -10.30 -14.98 -13.11
CA ILE A 146 -9.48 -14.62 -14.26
C ILE A 146 -9.88 -15.54 -15.42
N ASP A 147 -10.87 -15.14 -16.20
CA ASP A 147 -11.11 -15.77 -17.49
C ASP A 147 -10.09 -15.26 -18.55
N ARG A 148 -10.07 -15.93 -19.71
CA ARG A 148 -9.17 -15.57 -20.82
C ARG A 148 -9.46 -14.17 -21.38
N GLU A 149 -10.65 -13.64 -21.16
CA GLU A 149 -11.07 -12.33 -21.65
C GLU A 149 -10.38 -11.24 -20.83
N ALA A 150 -10.46 -11.28 -19.50
CA ALA A 150 -9.78 -10.33 -18.63
C ALA A 150 -8.24 -10.29 -18.84
N GLN A 151 -7.64 -11.44 -19.13
CA GLN A 151 -6.20 -11.54 -19.45
C GLN A 151 -5.87 -10.85 -20.78
N SER A 152 -6.72 -11.06 -21.79
CA SER A 152 -6.53 -10.49 -23.11
C SER A 152 -6.76 -8.98 -23.10
N GLU A 153 -7.77 -8.51 -22.35
CA GLU A 153 -8.04 -7.09 -22.14
C GLU A 153 -6.88 -6.38 -21.45
N LEU A 154 -6.36 -6.91 -20.34
CA LEU A 154 -5.21 -6.31 -19.67
C LEU A 154 -3.99 -6.27 -20.58
N ARG A 155 -3.69 -7.38 -21.29
CA ARG A 155 -2.55 -7.40 -22.23
C ARG A 155 -2.72 -6.37 -23.34
N ALA A 156 -3.90 -6.28 -23.95
CA ALA A 156 -4.18 -5.32 -25.01
C ALA A 156 -4.04 -3.87 -24.52
N MET A 157 -4.57 -3.57 -23.32
CA MET A 157 -4.42 -2.27 -22.68
C MET A 157 -2.95 -1.92 -22.45
N LEU A 158 -2.13 -2.86 -21.95
CA LEU A 158 -0.70 -2.62 -21.74
C LEU A 158 0.06 -2.40 -23.05
N VAL A 159 -0.29 -3.13 -24.11
CA VAL A 159 0.31 -2.92 -25.44
C VAL A 159 -0.07 -1.54 -26.00
N GLU A 160 -1.33 -1.14 -25.85
CA GLU A 160 -1.81 0.18 -26.28
C GLU A 160 -1.12 1.31 -25.50
N GLU A 161 -1.02 1.15 -24.19
CA GLU A 161 -0.44 2.17 -23.30
C GLU A 161 1.08 2.27 -23.46
N PHE A 162 1.81 1.15 -23.43
CA PHE A 162 3.28 1.14 -23.40
C PHE A 162 3.94 0.89 -24.75
N ALA A 163 3.16 0.70 -25.82
CA ALA A 163 3.63 0.39 -27.17
C ALA A 163 4.59 -0.81 -27.26
N CYS A 164 4.48 -1.76 -26.32
CA CYS A 164 5.32 -2.96 -26.29
C CYS A 164 4.55 -4.18 -25.75
N GLU A 165 4.95 -5.38 -26.20
CA GLU A 165 4.45 -6.62 -25.63
C GLU A 165 4.98 -6.78 -24.19
N PRO A 166 4.12 -7.00 -23.18
CA PRO A 166 4.57 -7.19 -21.81
C PRO A 166 5.31 -8.53 -21.64
N MET A 167 6.29 -8.56 -20.74
CA MET A 167 6.82 -9.81 -20.21
C MET A 167 5.78 -10.45 -19.30
N LEU A 168 5.48 -11.73 -19.48
CA LEU A 168 4.51 -12.46 -18.66
C LEU A 168 5.25 -13.45 -17.76
N VAL A 169 4.99 -13.40 -16.47
CA VAL A 169 5.45 -14.36 -15.46
C VAL A 169 4.23 -15.09 -14.91
N GLU A 170 4.17 -16.41 -15.05
CA GLU A 170 3.12 -17.22 -14.44
C GLU A 170 3.66 -17.91 -13.18
N ALA A 171 2.80 -18.03 -12.16
CA ALA A 171 3.12 -18.76 -10.94
C ALA A 171 1.95 -19.61 -10.45
N GLU A 172 2.29 -20.74 -9.84
CA GLU A 172 1.37 -21.66 -9.17
C GLU A 172 1.88 -21.87 -7.75
N ASP A 173 1.00 -21.74 -6.75
CA ASP A 173 1.36 -21.76 -5.32
C ASP A 173 2.51 -20.81 -4.94
N GLY A 174 2.58 -19.66 -5.61
CA GLY A 174 3.61 -18.64 -5.38
C GLY A 174 4.98 -18.96 -5.98
N ILE A 175 5.12 -20.07 -6.72
CA ILE A 175 6.35 -20.45 -7.42
C ILE A 175 6.22 -20.14 -8.91
N VAL A 176 7.21 -19.46 -9.48
CA VAL A 176 7.22 -19.12 -10.92
C VAL A 176 7.33 -20.41 -11.75
N SER A 177 6.30 -20.66 -12.56
CA SER A 177 6.20 -21.86 -13.40
C SER A 177 6.63 -21.61 -14.84
N SER A 178 6.40 -20.40 -15.37
CA SER A 178 6.77 -20.02 -16.73
C SER A 178 7.07 -18.51 -16.83
N VAL A 179 7.86 -18.14 -17.84
CA VAL A 179 8.10 -16.75 -18.21
C VAL A 179 8.10 -16.61 -19.74
N GLU A 180 7.28 -15.71 -20.28
CA GLU A 180 7.34 -15.26 -21.67
C GLU A 180 8.15 -13.96 -21.75
N VAL A 181 9.29 -13.98 -22.45
CA VAL A 181 10.24 -12.85 -22.49
C VAL A 181 10.23 -12.18 -23.87
N PRO A 182 9.70 -10.96 -24.01
CA PRO A 182 9.81 -10.16 -25.23
C PRO A 182 11.24 -9.63 -25.42
N ASP A 183 11.59 -9.23 -26.65
CA ASP A 183 12.95 -8.79 -27.00
C ASP A 183 13.49 -7.68 -26.10
N TRP A 184 12.65 -6.71 -25.73
CA TRP A 184 13.04 -5.58 -24.86
C TRP A 184 13.41 -6.03 -23.44
N ALA A 185 12.90 -7.17 -22.98
CA ALA A 185 13.08 -7.69 -21.63
C ALA A 185 14.27 -8.68 -21.51
N SER A 186 14.97 -8.95 -22.62
CA SER A 186 16.09 -9.91 -22.65
C SER A 186 17.19 -9.63 -21.63
N TRP A 187 17.45 -8.35 -21.31
CA TRP A 187 18.44 -7.93 -20.32
C TRP A 187 18.05 -8.28 -18.87
N LEU A 188 16.78 -8.63 -18.59
CA LEU A 188 16.35 -9.02 -17.26
C LEU A 188 16.83 -10.41 -16.84
N GLY A 189 17.34 -11.22 -17.78
CA GLY A 189 17.71 -12.62 -17.49
C GLY A 189 16.52 -13.46 -16.98
N ALA A 190 15.29 -13.09 -17.36
CA ALA A 190 14.06 -13.56 -16.71
C ALA A 190 13.80 -15.07 -16.85
N SER A 191 14.50 -15.77 -17.74
CA SER A 191 14.49 -17.24 -17.78
C SER A 191 14.98 -17.88 -16.48
N GLU A 192 15.83 -17.19 -15.71
CA GLU A 192 16.29 -17.67 -14.39
C GLU A 192 15.22 -17.56 -13.29
N PHE A 193 14.10 -16.91 -13.56
CA PHE A 193 13.06 -16.71 -12.55
C PHE A 193 12.27 -17.99 -12.28
N VAL A 194 12.23 -18.92 -13.25
CA VAL A 194 11.50 -20.18 -13.14
C VAL A 194 12.01 -21.00 -11.96
N GLY A 195 11.08 -21.44 -11.10
CA GLY A 195 11.36 -22.10 -9.82
C GLY A 195 11.62 -21.14 -8.65
N GLY A 196 11.71 -19.83 -8.89
CA GLY A 196 11.80 -18.80 -7.86
C GLY A 196 10.46 -18.49 -7.20
N GLN A 197 10.50 -17.81 -6.05
CA GLN A 197 9.30 -17.32 -5.36
C GLN A 197 8.82 -16.00 -5.99
N LEU A 198 7.55 -15.96 -6.42
CA LEU A 198 6.97 -14.79 -7.08
C LEU A 198 6.90 -13.56 -6.17
N ASP A 199 6.66 -13.74 -4.87
CA ASP A 199 6.65 -12.62 -3.91
C ASP A 199 8.04 -12.00 -3.70
N LEU A 200 9.09 -12.64 -4.22
CA LEU A 200 10.47 -12.15 -4.27
C LEU A 200 10.90 -11.75 -5.69
N LEU A 201 9.95 -11.42 -6.58
CA LEU A 201 10.25 -11.04 -7.96
C LEU A 201 11.24 -9.87 -8.06
N ASP A 202 11.19 -8.92 -7.13
CA ASP A 202 12.17 -7.84 -7.04
C ASP A 202 13.59 -8.37 -6.75
N LYS A 203 13.73 -9.36 -5.86
CA LYS A 203 15.01 -10.04 -5.61
C LYS A 203 15.50 -10.86 -6.80
N LEU A 204 14.59 -11.46 -7.54
CA LEU A 204 14.92 -12.14 -8.78
C LEU A 204 15.47 -11.15 -9.82
N ILE A 205 14.84 -9.97 -9.94
CA ILE A 205 15.31 -8.87 -10.81
C ILE A 205 16.66 -8.33 -10.32
N GLU A 206 16.83 -8.09 -9.02
CA GLU A 206 18.10 -7.61 -8.44
C GLU A 206 19.27 -8.55 -8.75
N LYS A 207 19.04 -9.85 -8.60
CA LYS A 207 20.04 -10.88 -8.86
C LYS A 207 20.54 -10.82 -10.30
N SER A 208 19.64 -10.61 -11.26
CA SER A 208 19.97 -10.62 -12.69
C SER A 208 20.45 -9.28 -13.23
N CYS A 209 19.99 -8.17 -12.65
CA CYS A 209 20.17 -6.83 -13.23
C CYS A 209 21.04 -5.89 -12.38
N GLY A 210 21.45 -6.32 -11.19
CA GLY A 210 22.08 -5.44 -10.21
C GLY A 210 21.05 -4.76 -9.30
N PRO A 211 21.50 -3.89 -8.38
CA PRO A 211 20.64 -3.36 -7.33
C PRO A 211 19.48 -2.53 -7.90
N ILE A 212 18.28 -2.80 -7.41
CA ILE A 212 17.11 -1.95 -7.64
C ILE A 212 17.38 -0.62 -6.94
N THR A 213 17.35 0.46 -7.73
CA THR A 213 17.66 1.81 -7.25
C THR A 213 16.46 2.49 -6.63
N ASN A 214 15.24 2.20 -7.10
CA ASN A 214 14.00 2.63 -6.44
C ASN A 214 12.88 1.62 -6.65
N ARG A 215 11.92 1.61 -5.73
CA ARG A 215 10.72 0.76 -5.77
C ARG A 215 9.52 1.57 -5.29
N TRP A 216 8.42 1.57 -6.04
CA TRP A 216 7.16 2.20 -5.60
C TRP A 216 5.93 1.43 -6.09
N ILE A 217 4.77 1.66 -5.49
CA ILE A 217 3.49 1.02 -5.86
C ILE A 217 2.53 2.10 -6.35
N VAL A 218 1.75 1.84 -7.40
CA VAL A 218 0.78 2.81 -7.93
C VAL A 218 -0.64 2.36 -7.54
N SER A 219 -1.40 3.27 -6.94
CA SER A 219 -2.71 3.01 -6.33
C SER A 219 -3.86 3.08 -7.36
N PRO A 220 -5.04 2.45 -7.11
CA PRO A 220 -5.84 1.77 -8.13
C PRO A 220 -6.90 2.63 -8.86
N MET A 221 -6.71 3.93 -9.03
CA MET A 221 -7.63 4.69 -9.89
C MET A 221 -7.15 4.66 -11.35
N HIS A 222 -7.71 3.72 -12.13
CA HIS A 222 -7.67 3.65 -13.61
C HIS A 222 -6.37 3.15 -14.32
N GLY A 223 -5.77 2.02 -13.92
CA GLY A 223 -4.68 1.37 -14.71
C GLY A 223 -3.55 0.79 -13.85
N VAL A 224 -3.58 -0.52 -13.60
CA VAL A 224 -3.13 -1.15 -12.33
C VAL A 224 -1.65 -1.52 -12.25
N VAL A 225 -0.73 -0.62 -11.90
CA VAL A 225 0.67 -1.01 -11.58
C VAL A 225 0.81 -1.48 -10.12
N VAL A 226 0.95 -2.78 -9.92
CA VAL A 226 1.21 -3.44 -8.62
C VAL A 226 2.60 -3.10 -8.06
N LEU A 227 3.58 -2.92 -8.93
CA LEU A 227 4.95 -2.63 -8.52
C LEU A 227 5.67 -1.87 -9.63
N ALA A 228 6.30 -0.76 -9.29
CA ALA A 228 7.19 -0.02 -10.15
C ALA A 228 8.63 -0.17 -9.63
N ILE A 229 9.55 -0.44 -10.53
CA ILE A 229 10.94 -0.74 -10.19
C ILE A 229 11.84 0.12 -11.05
N GLU A 230 12.75 0.86 -10.43
CA GLU A 230 13.87 1.45 -11.14
C GLU A 230 15.10 0.59 -11.03
N VAL A 231 15.68 0.30 -12.19
CA VAL A 231 16.93 -0.45 -12.29
C VAL A 231 17.93 0.41 -13.06
N THR A 232 19.11 0.59 -12.49
CA THR A 232 20.21 1.26 -13.20
C THR A 232 21.00 0.19 -13.97
N THR A 233 20.96 0.27 -15.29
CA THR A 233 21.67 -0.61 -16.21
C THR A 233 22.87 0.12 -16.82
N GLU A 234 23.77 -0.59 -17.52
CA GLU A 234 24.85 0.04 -18.30
C GLU A 234 24.30 1.04 -19.34
N ALA A 235 23.08 0.81 -19.83
CA ALA A 235 22.39 1.67 -20.79
C ALA A 235 21.62 2.83 -20.14
N GLY A 236 21.69 2.98 -18.81
CA GLY A 236 21.00 4.01 -18.05
C GLY A 236 19.86 3.48 -17.18
N LEU A 237 19.08 4.41 -16.62
CA LEU A 237 17.95 4.13 -15.75
C LEU A 237 16.78 3.53 -16.54
N ARG A 238 16.22 2.44 -16.04
CA ARG A 238 15.03 1.75 -16.57
C ARG A 238 13.91 1.79 -15.53
N GLN A 239 12.67 1.95 -15.98
CA GLN A 239 11.50 1.97 -15.11
C GLN A 239 10.57 0.82 -15.47
N LEU A 240 10.57 -0.25 -14.70
CA LEU A 240 9.65 -1.36 -14.89
C LEU A 240 8.31 -1.06 -14.20
N ARG A 241 7.20 -1.47 -14.81
CA ARG A 241 5.86 -1.49 -14.22
C ARG A 241 5.36 -2.92 -14.24
N VAL A 242 4.86 -3.39 -13.11
CA VAL A 242 4.49 -4.76 -12.84
C VAL A 242 3.01 -4.79 -12.48
N TYR A 243 2.23 -5.67 -13.10
CA TYR A 243 0.77 -5.79 -12.96
C TYR A 243 0.46 -7.24 -12.56
N ARG A 244 -0.18 -7.49 -11.42
CA ARG A 244 -0.46 -8.85 -10.91
C ARG A 244 -1.95 -9.15 -10.96
N LEU A 245 -2.30 -10.29 -11.56
CA LEU A 245 -3.62 -10.91 -11.50
C LEU A 245 -3.51 -12.20 -10.67
N VAL A 246 -4.49 -12.44 -9.80
CA VAL A 246 -4.60 -13.68 -8.99
C VAL A 246 -5.94 -14.35 -9.25
N ASP A 247 -5.91 -15.63 -9.64
CA ASP A 247 -7.10 -16.48 -9.77
C ASP A 247 -7.52 -16.96 -8.40
N ALA A 248 -8.70 -16.54 -7.95
CA ALA A 248 -9.22 -16.86 -6.63
C ALA A 248 -9.56 -18.35 -6.44
N GLU A 249 -9.84 -19.09 -7.52
CA GLU A 249 -10.22 -20.51 -7.44
C GLU A 249 -9.01 -21.41 -7.48
N SER A 250 -8.06 -21.15 -8.39
CA SER A 250 -6.88 -22.00 -8.57
C SER A 250 -5.65 -21.54 -7.81
N GLY A 251 -5.66 -20.33 -7.25
CA GLY A 251 -4.48 -19.71 -6.64
C GLY A 251 -3.38 -19.34 -7.64
N ARG A 252 -3.59 -19.58 -8.94
CA ARG A 252 -2.65 -19.24 -10.00
C ARG A 252 -2.52 -17.75 -10.15
N GLN A 253 -1.32 -17.33 -10.52
CA GLN A 253 -0.99 -15.91 -10.59
C GLN A 253 -0.32 -15.61 -11.91
N ARG A 254 -0.63 -14.42 -12.43
CA ARG A 254 -0.01 -13.89 -13.64
C ARG A 254 0.48 -12.49 -13.37
N VAL A 255 1.73 -12.26 -13.75
CA VAL A 255 2.39 -10.97 -13.55
C VAL A 255 2.89 -10.47 -14.90
N TYR A 256 2.37 -9.32 -15.32
CA TYR A 256 2.83 -8.63 -16.52
C TYR A 256 3.85 -7.56 -16.13
N VAL A 257 4.97 -7.48 -16.84
CA VAL A 257 6.01 -6.46 -16.64
C VAL A 257 6.21 -5.70 -17.94
N VAL A 258 6.31 -4.37 -17.88
CA VAL A 258 6.62 -3.47 -19.01
C VAL A 258 7.69 -2.46 -18.63
N ASP A 259 8.44 -1.95 -19.60
CA ASP A 259 9.41 -0.85 -19.40
C ASP A 259 8.77 0.50 -19.76
N ALA A 260 8.45 1.30 -18.73
CA ALA A 260 7.88 2.63 -18.85
C ALA A 260 8.88 3.69 -19.35
N ALA A 261 10.19 3.42 -19.36
CA ALA A 261 11.17 4.38 -19.87
C ALA A 261 11.05 4.63 -21.39
N GLN A 262 10.34 3.77 -22.13
CA GLN A 262 10.10 3.97 -23.56
C GLN A 262 9.04 5.04 -23.86
N TRP A 263 8.26 5.45 -22.86
CA TRP A 263 7.16 6.41 -23.03
C TRP A 263 7.61 7.88 -22.97
N GLY A 264 8.77 8.16 -22.36
CA GLY A 264 9.28 9.52 -22.13
C GLY A 264 9.92 10.22 -23.33
N ASN A 265 10.00 9.59 -24.50
CA ASN A 265 10.63 10.15 -25.71
C ASN A 265 9.62 10.52 -26.82
N ALA A 266 8.32 10.43 -26.55
CA ALA A 266 7.25 10.74 -27.51
C ALA A 266 6.28 11.79 -26.97
N SER A 267 6.79 12.95 -26.56
CA SER A 267 6.00 14.18 -26.35
C SER A 267 6.91 15.40 -26.28
#